data_AF-A0A1S3F7Q9-F1
#
_entry.id   AF-A0A1S3F7Q9-F1
#
_cell.length_a   1.000
_cell.length_b   1.000
_cell.length_c   1.000
_cell.angle_alpha   90.00
_cell.angle_beta   90.00
_cell.angle_gamma   90.00
#
_symmetry.space_group_name_H-M   'P 1'
#
loop_
_entity.id
_entity.type
_entity.pdbx_description
1 polymer ?
#
loop_
_entity_poly.entity_id
_entity_poly.type
_entity_poly.pdbx_seq_one_letter_code
_entity_poly.pdbx_strand_id
1 'polypeptide(L)' 'MWPCYKDEQEFNAHLVCRMCCMDERDRVQKKTFTKWVNKHLMKVRKHINDLYEDLRDGHNLISLLEVLSGIKLP' A
#
# COMPACT_ATOMS: atom_id res chain seq x y z
N MET A 1 -0.18 -13.79 25.52
CA MET A 1 0.29 -13.35 26.85
C MET A 1 0.64 -11.88 26.73
N TRP A 2 -0.02 -10.99 27.49
CA TRP A 2 0.25 -9.55 27.42
C TRP A 2 1.64 -9.24 28.01
N PRO A 3 2.43 -8.32 27.47
CA PRO A 3 3.69 -7.91 28.09
C PRO A 3 3.42 -7.28 29.46
N CYS A 4 4.16 -7.68 30.49
CA CYS A 4 4.10 -7.03 31.80
C CYS A 4 5.05 -5.82 31.75
N TYR A 5 4.50 -4.61 31.67
CA TYR A 5 5.26 -3.36 31.68
C TYR A 5 5.55 -2.96 33.13
N LYS A 6 6.81 -2.61 33.42
CA LYS A 6 7.26 -2.24 34.78
C LYS A 6 6.96 -0.80 35.12
N ASP A 7 6.88 0.06 34.11
CA ASP A 7 6.58 1.49 34.25
C ASP A 7 5.94 2.07 32.96
N GLU A 8 5.47 3.32 33.06
CA GLU A 8 4.83 4.06 31.97
C GLU A 8 5.80 4.34 30.81
N GLN A 9 7.10 4.46 31.08
CA GLN A 9 8.12 4.72 30.07
C GLN A 9 8.32 3.50 29.17
N GLU A 10 8.35 2.30 29.74
CA GLU A 10 8.41 1.02 29.02
C GLU A 10 7.17 0.81 28.15
N PHE A 11 5.98 1.13 28.67
CA PHE A 11 4.73 1.06 27.90
C PHE A 11 4.74 2.03 26.71
N ASN A 12 5.11 3.29 26.94
CA ASN A 12 5.18 4.30 25.88
C ASN A 12 6.23 3.93 24.81
N ALA A 13 7.40 3.43 25.21
CA ALA A 13 8.41 2.96 24.27
C ALA A 13 7.91 1.79 23.40
N HIS A 14 7.17 0.85 24.00
CA HIS A 14 6.55 -0.23 23.26
C HIS A 14 5.51 0.28 22.25
N LEU A 15 4.63 1.19 22.67
CA LEU A 15 3.60 1.75 21.79
C LEU A 15 4.23 2.48 20.60
N VAL A 16 5.25 3.31 20.84
CA VAL A 16 5.98 4.03 19.79
C VAL A 16 6.64 3.04 18.82
N CYS A 17 7.34 2.03 19.34
CA CYS A 17 7.96 0.99 18.51
C CYS A 17 6.93 0.27 17.65
N ARG A 18 5.80 -0.12 18.24
CA ARG A 18 4.70 -0.80 17.54
C ARG A 18 4.10 0.07 16.44
N MET A 19 3.90 1.37 16.71
CA MET A 19 3.37 2.33 15.75
C MET A 19 4.35 2.54 14.59
N CYS A 20 5.63 2.80 14.88
CA CYS A 20 6.67 2.91 13.84
C CYS A 20 6.77 1.65 12.96
N CYS A 21 6.65 0.45 13.55
CA CYS A 21 6.62 -0.79 12.78
C CYS A 21 5.36 -0.91 11.90
N MET A 22 4.23 -0.35 12.31
CA MET A 22 3.03 -0.28 11.46
C MET A 22 3.24 0.70 10.31
N ASP A 23 3.69 1.92 10.61
CA ASP A 23 3.92 2.96 9.59
C ASP A 23 4.95 2.51 8.53
N GLU A 24 6.03 1.86 8.95
CA GLU A 24 7.04 1.36 8.01
C GLU A 24 6.48 0.23 7.15
N ARG A 25 5.67 -0.68 7.72
CA ARG A 25 5.00 -1.73 6.94
C ARG A 25 4.06 -1.13 5.91
N ASP A 26 3.26 -0.14 6.29
CA ASP A 26 2.31 0.53 5.39
C ASP A 26 3.04 1.27 4.28
N ARG A 27 4.16 1.94 4.60
CA ARG A 27 5.01 2.61 3.61
C ARG A 27 5.63 1.63 2.61
N VAL A 28 6.17 0.50 3.09
CA VAL A 28 6.77 -0.54 2.23
C VAL A 28 5.70 -1.19 1.37
N GLN A 29 4.52 -1.48 1.93
CA GLN A 29 3.40 -2.06 1.24
C GLN A 29 2.89 -1.12 0.14
N LYS A 30 2.64 0.16 0.45
CA LYS A 30 2.25 1.18 -0.54
C LYS A 30 3.26 1.25 -1.68
N LYS A 31 4.55 1.38 -1.37
CA LYS A 31 5.62 1.45 -2.38
C LYS A 31 5.67 0.20 -3.27
N THR A 32 5.47 -0.97 -2.67
CA THR A 32 5.47 -2.25 -3.40
C THR A 32 4.31 -2.32 -4.36
N PHE A 33 3.09 -2.00 -3.91
CA PHE A 33 1.92 -1.99 -4.76
C PHE A 33 2.00 -0.91 -5.85
N THR A 34 2.44 0.31 -5.54
CA THR A 34 2.63 1.36 -6.57
C THR A 34 3.56 0.88 -7.69
N LYS A 35 4.71 0.29 -7.34
CA LYS A 35 5.65 -0.26 -8.34
C LYS A 35 5.03 -1.40 -9.15
N TRP A 36 4.32 -2.30 -8.48
CA TRP A 36 3.67 -3.44 -9.13
C TRP A 36 2.57 -2.98 -10.10
N VAL A 37 1.74 -2.02 -9.71
CA VAL A 37 0.71 -1.42 -10.57
C VAL A 37 1.36 -0.75 -11.78
N ASN A 38 2.39 0.09 -11.57
CA ASN A 38 3.09 0.77 -12.67
C ASN A 38 3.76 -0.21 -13.65
N LYS A 39 4.29 -1.34 -13.17
CA LYS A 39 4.83 -2.42 -14.03
C LYS A 39 3.77 -2.96 -15.00
N HIS A 40 2.50 -2.99 -14.63
CA HIS A 40 1.42 -3.44 -15.50
C HIS A 40 0.85 -2.31 -16.35
N LEU A 41 0.60 -1.14 -15.76
CA LEU A 41 0.04 0.02 -16.46
C LEU A 41 0.95 0.59 -17.56
N MET A 42 2.27 0.41 -17.44
CA MET A 42 3.19 0.82 -18.51
C MET A 42 2.92 0.13 -19.85
N LYS A 43 2.33 -1.07 -19.85
CA LYS A 43 1.93 -1.80 -21.06
C LYS A 43 0.85 -1.08 -21.87
N VAL A 44 0.07 -0.21 -21.20
CA VAL A 44 -0.98 0.62 -21.81
C VAL A 44 -0.66 2.11 -21.68
N ARG A 45 0.62 2.46 -21.47
CA ARG A 45 1.12 3.84 -21.35
C ARG A 45 0.44 4.67 -20.24
N LYS A 46 0.04 4.02 -19.15
CA LYS A 46 -0.50 4.66 -17.94
C LYS A 46 0.50 4.58 -16.78
N HIS A 47 0.38 5.49 -15.82
CA HIS A 47 1.24 5.58 -14.64
C HIS A 47 0.48 6.21 -13.47
N ILE A 48 0.75 5.74 -12.25
CA ILE A 48 0.23 6.31 -10.99
C ILE A 48 1.38 6.77 -10.08
N ASN A 49 1.16 7.89 -9.40
CA ASN A 49 2.09 8.47 -8.43
C ASN A 49 1.64 8.19 -6.99
N ASP A 50 0.35 8.35 -6.70
CA ASP A 50 -0.25 8.01 -5.41
C ASP A 50 -1.25 6.88 -5.56
N LEU A 51 -0.97 5.75 -4.89
CA LEU A 51 -1.81 4.56 -4.93
C LEU A 51 -3.25 4.81 -4.49
N TYR A 52 -3.48 5.67 -3.50
CA TYR A 52 -4.81 5.89 -2.93
C TYR A 52 -5.63 6.89 -3.72
N GLU A 53 -5.00 7.94 -4.24
CA GLU A 53 -5.70 8.96 -5.03
C GLU A 53 -5.91 8.49 -6.48
N ASP A 54 -4.87 7.95 -7.13
CA ASP A 54 -4.93 7.67 -8.57
C ASP A 54 -5.71 6.40 -8.92
N LEU A 55 -6.07 5.58 -7.93
CA LEU A 55 -6.97 4.43 -8.11
C LEU A 55 -8.41 4.74 -7.69
N ARG A 56 -8.67 5.91 -7.09
CA ARG A 56 -9.93 6.25 -6.43
C ARG A 56 -11.12 6.37 -7.37
N ASP A 57 -10.89 6.90 -8.57
CA ASP A 57 -11.92 7.08 -9.60
C ASP A 57 -12.23 5.80 -10.39
N GLY A 58 -11.42 4.75 -10.19
CA GLY A 58 -11.57 3.45 -10.83
C GLY A 58 -10.97 3.33 -12.24
N HIS A 59 -10.59 4.42 -12.93
CA HIS A 59 -10.14 4.33 -14.33
C HIS A 59 -8.82 3.57 -14.48
N ASN A 60 -7.86 3.82 -13.59
CA ASN A 60 -6.60 3.08 -13.58
C ASN A 60 -6.78 1.65 -13.07
N LEU A 61 -7.74 1.44 -12.16
CA LEU A 61 -8.08 0.11 -11.66
C LEU A 61 -8.67 -0.77 -12.77
N ILE A 62 -9.58 -0.24 -13.59
CA ILE A 62 -10.14 -0.94 -14.76
C ILE A 62 -9.02 -1.31 -15.72
N SER A 63 -8.16 -0.36 -16.12
CA SER A 63 -7.04 -0.66 -17.02
C SER A 63 -6.06 -1.70 -16.47
N LEU A 64 -5.82 -1.70 -15.15
CA LEU A 64 -5.02 -2.73 -14.50
C LEU A 64 -5.69 -4.11 -14.62
N LEU A 65 -6.99 -4.21 -14.38
CA LEU A 65 -7.75 -5.46 -14.52
C LEU A 65 -7.76 -5.96 -15.96
N GLU A 66 -7.91 -5.08 -16.95
CA GLU A 66 -7.82 -5.44 -18.37
C GLU A 66 -6.45 -6.02 -18.72
N VAL A 67 -5.37 -5.40 -18.23
CA VAL A 67 -3.99 -5.86 -18.47
C VAL A 67 -3.72 -7.21 -17.80
N LEU A 68 -4.26 -7.44 -16.60
CA LEU A 68 -4.06 -8.69 -15.85
C LEU A 68 -4.88 -9.84 -16.41
N SER A 69 -6.13 -9.59 -16.80
CA SER A 69 -7.05 -10.60 -17.32
C SER A 69 -6.89 -10.85 -18.82
N GLY A 70 -6.36 -9.89 -19.57
CA GLY A 70 -6.37 -9.91 -21.04
C GLY A 70 -7.74 -9.66 -21.64
N ILE A 71 -8.74 -9.27 -20.85
CA ILE A 71 -10.12 -9.03 -21.26
C ILE A 71 -10.40 -7.52 -21.26
N LYS A 72 -11.18 -7.05 -22.23
CA LYS A 72 -11.67 -5.66 -22.25
C LYS A 72 -12.91 -5.49 -21.38
N LEU A 73 -12.88 -4.51 -20.50
CA LEU A 73 -13.96 -4.19 -19.57
C LEU A 73 -14.79 -3.00 -20.10
N PRO A 74 -16.10 -2.98 -19.84
CA PRO A 74 -16.99 -1.91 -20.30
C PRO A 74 -16.73 -0.58 -19.60
#